data_AF-A0AB32WUR8-F1
#
_entry.id   AF-A0AB32WUR8-F1
#
_cell.length_a   1.000
_cell.length_b   1.000
_cell.length_c   1.000
_cell.angle_alpha   90.00
_cell.angle_beta   90.00
_cell.angle_gamma   90.00
#
_symmetry.space_group_name_H-M   'P 1'
#
loop_
_entity.id
_entity.type
_entity.pdbx_description
1 polymer ?
#
loop_
_entity_poly.entity_id
_entity_poly.type
_entity_poly.pdbx_seq_one_letter_code
_entity_poly.pdbx_strand_id
1 'polypeptide(L)'
;MFSRWSNSNHVQENDSLQHESKQVKELRASLPPLSGRCLNYCTDACLRRYMEARNWNVDKSKKMLEETIKWRSIYKPEEIRWHEVAVEGETGKVYRANFHDRHGRTVLILRPGKQNTTSLDNQFRHLVYLIENAILNLPEGQEQMAWLIDFTGWTLSTSVPIKSARDTINVLQNHYPERLAIAFLYNPPRIFEAFWKIVKYFLDAKTFQKVKFVYPKNKDSVELMRSYFDEENLPTEFGGRAVLQYNHEEFSKQMIQDDIKSANLWGFDDKLQSVGNGHSLAEVAPEPVCLAPPVS
;
A
#
# COMPACT_ATOMS: atom_id res chain seq x y z
N MET A 1 -17.55 2.69 -44.13
CA MET A 1 -16.21 3.16 -43.67
C MET A 1 -15.91 2.89 -42.19
N PHE A 2 -16.80 2.26 -41.40
CA PHE A 2 -16.57 2.04 -39.96
C PHE A 2 -15.76 0.77 -39.58
N SER A 3 -15.58 -0.19 -40.51
CA SER A 3 -14.86 -1.44 -40.23
C SER A 3 -13.33 -1.26 -40.13
N ARG A 4 -12.74 -0.32 -40.88
CA ARG A 4 -11.28 -0.13 -40.98
C ARG A 4 -10.66 0.49 -39.71
N TRP A 5 -11.44 1.21 -38.91
CA TRP A 5 -10.97 1.87 -37.69
C TRP A 5 -10.92 0.91 -36.49
N SER A 6 -11.92 0.03 -36.36
CA SER A 6 -11.95 -0.99 -35.28
C SER A 6 -10.79 -2.00 -35.39
N ASN A 7 -10.43 -2.41 -36.61
CA ASN A 7 -9.31 -3.33 -36.84
C ASN A 7 -7.96 -2.68 -36.54
N SER A 8 -7.79 -1.38 -36.82
CA SER A 8 -6.53 -0.68 -36.54
C SER A 8 -6.28 -0.52 -35.04
N ASN A 9 -7.32 -0.22 -34.25
CA ASN A 9 -7.21 -0.09 -32.80
C ASN A 9 -6.91 -1.45 -32.14
N HIS A 10 -7.57 -2.52 -32.59
CA HIS A 10 -7.30 -3.86 -32.09
C HIS A 10 -5.89 -4.37 -32.42
N VAL A 11 -5.36 -4.04 -33.60
CA VAL A 11 -3.99 -4.40 -33.96
C VAL A 11 -2.98 -3.61 -33.13
N GLN A 12 -3.19 -2.31 -32.94
CA GLN A 12 -2.31 -1.47 -32.12
C GLN A 12 -2.30 -1.88 -30.63
N GLU A 13 -3.46 -2.23 -30.08
CA GLU A 13 -3.57 -2.69 -28.68
C GLU A 13 -2.93 -4.07 -28.48
N ASN A 14 -3.07 -4.97 -29.45
CA ASN A 14 -2.41 -6.27 -29.41
C ASN A 14 -0.88 -6.13 -29.54
N ASP A 15 -0.40 -5.26 -30.43
CA ASP A 15 1.03 -4.97 -30.60
C ASP A 15 1.63 -4.32 -29.34
N SER A 16 0.88 -3.42 -28.67
CA SER A 16 1.34 -2.81 -27.42
C SER A 16 1.44 -3.84 -26.29
N LEU A 17 0.43 -4.70 -26.12
CA LEU A 17 0.42 -5.75 -25.10
C LEU A 17 1.55 -6.77 -25.33
N GLN A 18 1.82 -7.12 -26.59
CA GLN A 18 2.95 -7.99 -26.94
C GLN A 18 4.30 -7.33 -26.64
N HIS A 19 4.44 -6.05 -26.97
CA HIS A 19 5.64 -5.27 -26.67
C HIS A 19 5.89 -5.20 -25.15
N GLU A 20 4.87 -4.87 -24.37
CA GLU A 20 4.94 -4.83 -22.91
C GLU A 20 5.31 -6.19 -22.30
N SER A 21 4.72 -7.28 -22.80
CA SER A 21 5.06 -8.65 -22.38
C SER A 21 6.53 -8.97 -22.64
N LYS A 22 7.06 -8.54 -23.80
CA LYS A 22 8.48 -8.73 -24.15
C LYS A 22 9.40 -7.96 -23.19
N GLN A 23 9.07 -6.71 -22.86
CA GLN A 23 9.88 -5.92 -21.94
C GLN A 23 9.82 -6.44 -20.49
N VAL A 24 8.69 -6.97 -20.04
CA VAL A 24 8.59 -7.65 -18.72
C VAL A 24 9.49 -8.88 -18.68
N LYS A 25 9.52 -9.68 -19.77
CA LYS A 25 10.43 -10.84 -19.88
C LYS A 25 11.90 -10.41 -19.88
N GLU A 26 12.24 -9.32 -20.57
CA GLU A 26 13.58 -8.75 -20.58
C GLU A 26 14.00 -8.29 -19.18
N LEU A 27 13.14 -7.56 -18.47
CA LEU A 27 13.38 -7.18 -17.08
C LEU A 27 13.60 -8.42 -16.22
N ARG A 28 12.74 -9.43 -16.31
CA ARG A 28 12.89 -10.69 -15.56
C ARG A 28 14.23 -11.37 -15.84
N ALA A 29 14.65 -11.45 -17.10
CA ALA A 29 15.91 -12.06 -17.51
C ALA A 29 17.14 -11.25 -17.05
N SER A 30 16.99 -9.94 -16.87
CA SER A 30 18.07 -9.06 -16.41
C SER A 30 18.34 -9.14 -14.91
N LEU A 31 17.39 -9.67 -14.13
CA LEU A 31 17.51 -9.81 -12.67
C LEU A 31 18.43 -10.98 -12.32
N PRO A 32 19.17 -10.90 -11.18
CA PRO A 32 19.87 -12.06 -10.66
C PRO A 32 18.88 -13.21 -10.36
N PRO A 33 19.35 -14.48 -10.31
CA PRO A 33 18.49 -15.61 -9.96
C PRO A 33 17.72 -15.36 -8.67
N LEU A 34 16.39 -15.32 -8.77
CA LEU A 34 15.50 -15.07 -7.65
C LEU A 34 15.17 -16.38 -6.94
N SER A 35 15.10 -16.35 -5.61
CA SER A 35 14.70 -17.49 -4.79
C SER A 35 13.86 -17.05 -3.59
N GLY A 36 13.16 -18.01 -2.99
CA GLY A 36 12.32 -17.80 -1.80
C GLY A 36 11.33 -16.65 -1.97
N ARG A 37 11.27 -15.75 -0.98
CA ARG A 37 10.35 -14.60 -0.96
C ARG A 37 10.53 -13.64 -2.14
N CYS A 38 11.75 -13.49 -2.65
CA CYS A 38 11.99 -12.59 -3.78
C CYS A 38 11.31 -13.12 -5.05
N LEU A 39 11.33 -14.44 -5.26
CA LEU A 39 10.65 -15.08 -6.38
C LEU A 39 9.12 -14.88 -6.28
N ASN A 40 8.55 -15.08 -5.08
CA ASN A 40 7.12 -14.88 -4.82
C ASN A 40 6.69 -13.42 -5.01
N TYR A 41 7.52 -12.46 -4.61
CA TYR A 41 7.24 -11.03 -4.77
C TYR A 41 7.31 -10.59 -6.24
N CYS A 42 8.27 -11.09 -7.01
CA CYS A 42 8.52 -10.69 -8.39
C CYS A 42 7.61 -11.40 -9.41
N THR A 43 6.29 -11.29 -9.22
CA THR A 43 5.28 -11.71 -10.20
C THR A 43 5.31 -10.83 -11.46
N ASP A 44 4.71 -11.28 -12.57
CA ASP A 44 4.63 -10.47 -13.78
C ASP A 44 3.88 -9.15 -13.56
N ALA A 45 2.81 -9.16 -12.75
CA ALA A 45 2.12 -7.94 -12.34
C ALA A 45 3.04 -7.01 -11.54
N CYS A 46 3.87 -7.56 -10.65
CA CYS A 46 4.90 -6.79 -9.94
C CYS A 46 5.87 -6.13 -10.91
N LEU A 47 6.49 -6.90 -11.81
CA LEU A 47 7.43 -6.38 -12.80
C LEU A 47 6.81 -5.26 -13.65
N ARG A 48 5.55 -5.43 -14.08
CA ARG A 48 4.79 -4.42 -14.83
C ARG A 48 4.66 -3.10 -14.06
N ARG A 49 4.35 -3.12 -12.75
CA ARG A 49 4.28 -1.90 -11.94
C ARG A 49 5.60 -1.12 -11.90
N TYR A 50 6.73 -1.82 -11.80
CA TYR A 50 8.04 -1.18 -11.84
C TYR A 50 8.37 -0.61 -13.22
N MET A 51 7.99 -1.31 -14.29
CA MET A 51 8.11 -0.82 -15.66
C MET A 51 7.29 0.44 -15.89
N GLU A 52 6.00 0.43 -15.51
CA GLU A 52 5.13 1.61 -15.60
C GLU A 52 5.69 2.80 -14.83
N ALA A 53 6.15 2.59 -13.59
CA ALA A 53 6.71 3.65 -12.75
C ALA A 53 8.01 4.26 -13.29
N ARG A 54 8.63 3.65 -14.31
CA ARG A 54 9.84 4.12 -14.97
C ARG A 54 9.66 4.29 -16.47
N ASN A 55 8.42 4.50 -16.93
CA ASN A 55 8.06 4.74 -18.32
C ASN A 55 8.62 3.66 -19.27
N TRP A 56 8.50 2.40 -18.85
CA TRP A 56 8.95 1.21 -19.57
C TRP A 56 10.45 1.16 -19.89
N ASN A 57 11.28 1.89 -19.13
CA ASN A 57 12.74 1.80 -19.22
C ASN A 57 13.27 0.63 -18.37
N VAL A 58 13.81 -0.40 -19.02
CA VAL A 58 14.26 -1.65 -18.37
C VAL A 58 15.31 -1.40 -17.28
N ASP A 59 16.37 -0.65 -17.58
CA ASP A 59 17.48 -0.42 -16.62
C ASP A 59 17.02 0.34 -15.37
N LYS A 60 16.22 1.39 -15.54
CA LYS A 60 15.66 2.16 -14.42
C LYS A 60 14.70 1.32 -13.59
N SER A 61 13.92 0.45 -14.23
CA SER A 61 12.97 -0.45 -13.58
C SER A 61 13.70 -1.52 -12.78
N LYS A 62 14.75 -2.12 -13.38
CA LYS A 62 15.64 -3.08 -12.72
C LYS A 62 16.25 -2.48 -11.45
N LYS A 63 16.86 -1.29 -11.56
CA LYS A 63 17.48 -0.61 -10.43
C LYS A 63 16.49 -0.38 -9.28
N MET A 64 15.29 0.16 -9.59
CA MET A 64 14.26 0.41 -8.59
C MET A 64 13.74 -0.88 -7.93
N LEU A 65 13.62 -1.96 -8.71
CA LEU A 65 13.19 -3.26 -8.21
C LEU A 65 14.26 -3.89 -7.31
N GLU A 66 15.54 -3.86 -7.70
CA GLU A 66 16.66 -4.33 -6.87
C GLU A 66 16.75 -3.57 -5.55
N GLU A 67 16.57 -2.24 -5.58
CA GLU A 67 16.49 -1.41 -4.37
C GLU A 67 15.31 -1.82 -3.47
N THR A 68 14.16 -2.18 -4.06
CA THR A 68 13.03 -2.69 -3.27
C THR A 68 13.27 -4.08 -2.70
N ILE A 69 13.85 -5.00 -3.48
CA ILE A 69 14.19 -6.35 -3.00
C ILE A 69 15.15 -6.24 -1.81
N LYS A 70 16.15 -5.36 -1.89
CA LYS A 70 17.06 -5.07 -0.78
C LYS A 70 16.33 -4.44 0.41
N TRP A 71 15.44 -3.49 0.17
CA TRP A 71 14.65 -2.90 1.26
C TRP A 71 13.77 -3.94 1.95
N ARG A 72 13.09 -4.82 1.20
CA ARG A 72 12.24 -5.89 1.76
C ARG A 72 13.06 -6.92 2.55
N SER A 73 14.28 -7.25 2.12
CA SER A 73 15.12 -8.19 2.87
C SER A 73 15.57 -7.65 4.23
N ILE A 74 15.69 -6.32 4.35
CA ILE A 74 16.08 -5.64 5.59
C ILE A 74 14.86 -5.30 6.46
N TYR A 75 13.86 -4.63 5.87
CA TYR A 75 12.69 -4.11 6.58
C TYR A 75 11.63 -5.18 6.85
N LYS A 76 11.55 -6.20 5.98
CA LYS A 76 10.67 -7.38 6.10
C LYS A 76 9.20 -7.01 6.38
N PRO A 77 8.56 -6.23 5.49
CA PRO A 77 7.19 -5.79 5.71
C PRO A 77 6.21 -6.96 5.86
N GLU A 78 6.45 -8.09 5.18
CA GLU A 78 5.66 -9.32 5.31
C GLU A 78 5.81 -10.05 6.68
N GLU A 79 6.82 -9.72 7.48
CA GLU A 79 7.02 -10.29 8.82
C GLU A 79 6.33 -9.46 9.92
N ILE A 80 5.84 -8.26 9.63
CA ILE A 80 5.13 -7.42 10.61
C ILE A 80 3.80 -8.10 10.98
N ARG A 81 3.51 -8.18 12.27
CA ARG A 81 2.26 -8.74 12.80
C ARG A 81 1.43 -7.70 13.52
N TRP A 82 0.12 -7.93 13.57
CA TRP A 82 -0.83 -6.98 14.13
C TRP A 82 -0.50 -6.61 15.58
N HIS A 83 -0.16 -7.58 16.43
CA HIS A 83 0.13 -7.33 17.84
C HIS A 83 1.30 -6.35 18.07
N GLU A 84 2.23 -6.22 17.11
CA GLU A 84 3.35 -5.28 17.19
C GLU A 84 2.93 -3.83 16.92
N VAL A 85 1.82 -3.63 16.19
CA VAL A 85 1.37 -2.32 15.70
C VAL A 85 -0.05 -1.95 16.13
N ALA A 86 -0.75 -2.83 16.87
CA ALA A 86 -2.15 -2.65 17.24
C ALA A 86 -2.42 -1.34 18.01
N VAL A 87 -1.48 -0.93 18.88
CA VAL A 87 -1.57 0.33 19.64
C VAL A 87 -1.72 1.56 18.73
N GLU A 88 -1.14 1.52 17.53
CA GLU A 88 -1.25 2.61 16.55
C GLU A 88 -2.67 2.68 15.96
N GLY A 89 -3.42 1.59 15.99
CA GLY A 89 -4.77 1.47 15.46
C GLY A 89 -5.89 1.80 16.44
N GLU A 90 -5.63 1.95 17.75
CA GLU A 90 -6.68 2.06 18.79
C GLU A 90 -7.74 3.13 18.52
N THR A 91 -7.35 4.26 17.92
CA THR A 91 -8.26 5.36 17.60
C THR A 91 -8.87 5.30 16.20
N GLY A 92 -8.47 4.33 15.38
CA GLY A 92 -8.88 4.24 13.97
C GLY A 92 -8.27 5.35 13.12
N LYS A 93 -7.01 5.74 13.40
CA LYS A 93 -6.29 6.77 12.62
C LYS A 93 -5.89 6.29 11.24
N VAL A 94 -5.64 5.00 11.06
CA VAL A 94 -5.51 4.35 9.75
C VAL A 94 -6.10 2.95 9.88
N TYR A 95 -6.92 2.53 8.92
CA TYR A 95 -7.47 1.17 8.87
C TYR A 95 -7.97 0.82 7.47
N ARG A 96 -8.08 -0.47 7.18
CA ARG A 96 -8.72 -0.98 5.97
C ARG A 96 -10.24 -0.97 6.16
N ALA A 97 -10.96 -0.40 5.21
CA ALA A 97 -12.40 -0.45 5.20
C ALA A 97 -12.91 -1.87 4.93
N ASN A 98 -14.10 -2.19 5.42
CA ASN A 98 -14.83 -3.43 5.13
C ASN A 98 -15.65 -3.35 3.82
N PHE A 99 -15.53 -2.25 3.07
CA PHE A 99 -16.16 -2.04 1.78
C PHE A 99 -15.11 -1.77 0.70
N HIS A 100 -15.53 -1.90 -0.55
CA HIS A 100 -14.72 -1.60 -1.73
C HIS A 100 -15.29 -0.40 -2.46
N ASP A 101 -14.47 0.22 -3.29
CA ASP A 101 -15.00 1.15 -4.28
C ASP A 101 -15.66 0.41 -5.45
N ARG A 102 -16.28 1.16 -6.37
CA ARG A 102 -16.99 0.62 -7.54
C ARG A 102 -16.09 -0.15 -8.51
N HIS A 103 -14.77 -0.03 -8.40
CA HIS A 103 -13.80 -0.80 -9.17
C HIS A 103 -13.28 -2.04 -8.42
N GLY A 104 -13.86 -2.36 -7.26
CA GLY A 104 -13.47 -3.48 -6.42
C GLY A 104 -12.15 -3.26 -5.67
N ARG A 105 -11.63 -2.02 -5.62
CA ARG A 105 -10.36 -1.75 -4.95
C ARG A 105 -10.55 -1.75 -3.44
N THR A 106 -9.56 -2.28 -2.71
CA THR A 106 -9.50 -2.13 -1.26
C THR A 106 -9.36 -0.64 -0.92
N VAL A 107 -10.00 -0.23 0.17
CA VAL A 107 -10.03 1.17 0.61
C VAL A 107 -9.28 1.30 1.93
N LEU A 108 -8.24 2.13 1.97
CA LEU A 108 -7.60 2.56 3.21
C LEU A 108 -8.20 3.89 3.65
N ILE A 109 -8.68 3.93 4.90
CA ILE A 109 -9.18 5.15 5.53
C ILE A 109 -8.08 5.68 6.44
N LEU A 110 -7.67 6.94 6.23
CA LEU A 110 -6.69 7.66 7.04
C LEU A 110 -7.40 8.84 7.71
N ARG A 111 -7.29 8.97 9.03
CA ARG A 111 -7.87 10.04 9.85
C ARG A 111 -6.76 10.70 10.66
N PRO A 112 -5.95 11.60 10.06
CA PRO A 112 -4.84 12.23 10.77
C PRO A 112 -5.26 13.02 12.02
N GLY A 113 -6.52 13.49 12.09
CA GLY A 113 -7.08 14.10 13.30
C GLY A 113 -7.25 13.14 14.50
N LYS A 114 -7.08 11.82 14.29
CA LYS A 114 -7.16 10.79 15.35
C LYS A 114 -5.79 10.28 15.81
N GLN A 115 -4.71 11.02 15.55
CA GLN A 115 -3.37 10.64 16.01
C GLN A 115 -3.34 10.39 17.52
N ASN A 116 -2.79 9.23 17.94
CA ASN A 116 -2.79 8.79 19.34
C ASN A 116 -1.39 8.46 19.89
N THR A 117 -0.38 8.39 19.03
CA THR A 117 1.01 8.03 19.42
C THR A 117 1.99 9.08 18.92
N THR A 118 3.24 9.00 19.39
CA THR A 118 4.33 9.93 19.04
C THR A 118 5.49 9.28 18.30
N SER A 119 5.62 7.95 18.35
CA SER A 119 6.70 7.21 17.68
C SER A 119 6.47 7.19 16.17
N LEU A 120 7.25 8.00 15.45
CA LEU A 120 7.18 8.08 13.99
C LEU A 120 7.52 6.74 13.32
N ASP A 121 8.44 5.97 13.91
CA ASP A 121 8.83 4.66 13.38
C ASP A 121 7.70 3.65 13.53
N ASN A 122 6.99 3.64 14.66
CA ASN A 122 5.82 2.77 14.87
C ASN A 122 4.66 3.18 13.96
N GLN A 123 4.42 4.48 13.79
CA GLN A 123 3.41 5.01 12.87
C GLN A 123 3.69 4.58 11.44
N PHE A 124 4.95 4.66 11.01
CA PHE A 124 5.39 4.21 9.70
C PHE A 124 5.26 2.68 9.55
N ARG A 125 5.65 1.91 10.56
CA ARG A 125 5.49 0.44 10.58
C ARG A 125 4.02 0.02 10.50
N HIS A 126 3.13 0.72 11.20
CA HIS A 126 1.69 0.51 11.12
C HIS A 126 1.11 0.86 9.73
N LEU A 127 1.56 1.95 9.12
CA LEU A 127 1.15 2.29 7.75
C LEU A 127 1.61 1.22 6.75
N VAL A 128 2.86 0.76 6.83
CA VAL A 128 3.37 -0.31 5.97
C VAL A 128 2.59 -1.61 6.16
N TYR A 129 2.31 -1.99 7.41
CA TYR A 129 1.48 -3.14 7.74
C TYR A 129 0.11 -3.07 7.04
N LEU A 130 -0.58 -1.92 7.15
CA LEU A 130 -1.89 -1.74 6.54
C LEU A 130 -1.86 -1.68 5.01
N ILE A 131 -0.75 -1.23 4.41
CA ILE A 131 -0.56 -1.27 2.96
C ILE A 131 -0.38 -2.72 2.49
N GLU A 132 0.48 -3.51 3.13
CA GLU A 132 0.64 -4.93 2.80
C GLU A 132 -0.68 -5.70 3.01
N ASN A 133 -1.40 -5.40 4.09
CA ASN A 133 -2.71 -5.98 4.38
C ASN A 133 -3.77 -5.59 3.32
N ALA A 134 -3.77 -4.35 2.85
CA ALA A 134 -4.64 -3.89 1.77
C ALA A 134 -4.29 -4.55 0.43
N ILE A 135 -3.01 -4.78 0.14
CA ILE A 135 -2.54 -5.51 -1.05
C ILE A 135 -2.98 -6.98 -1.00
N LEU A 136 -2.80 -7.63 0.15
CA LEU A 136 -3.19 -9.04 0.37
C LEU A 136 -4.68 -9.30 0.12
N ASN A 137 -5.50 -8.26 0.22
CA ASN A 137 -6.96 -8.34 0.11
C ASN A 137 -7.50 -7.65 -1.15
N LEU A 138 -6.64 -7.32 -2.12
CA LEU A 138 -7.09 -6.95 -3.46
C LEU A 138 -7.74 -8.17 -4.16
N PRO A 139 -8.82 -7.96 -4.92
CA PRO A 139 -9.36 -9.00 -5.79
C PRO A 139 -8.35 -9.47 -6.84
N GLU A 140 -8.56 -10.66 -7.38
CA GLU A 140 -7.75 -11.17 -8.49
C GLU A 140 -7.79 -10.20 -9.68
N GLY A 141 -6.62 -9.91 -10.26
CA GLY A 141 -6.47 -8.96 -11.36
C GLY A 141 -6.49 -7.48 -10.95
N GLN A 142 -6.69 -7.16 -9.66
CA GLN A 142 -6.60 -5.80 -9.15
C GLN A 142 -5.25 -5.56 -8.47
N GLU A 143 -4.58 -4.46 -8.82
CA GLU A 143 -3.24 -4.14 -8.34
C GLU A 143 -3.17 -2.85 -7.50
N GLN A 144 -4.27 -2.11 -7.45
CA GLN A 144 -4.32 -0.79 -6.87
C GLN A 144 -5.39 -0.66 -5.78
N MET A 145 -5.13 0.22 -4.82
CA MET A 145 -6.02 0.58 -3.72
C MET A 145 -6.49 2.04 -3.83
N ALA A 146 -7.61 2.35 -3.17
CA ALA A 146 -8.12 3.71 -3.01
C ALA A 146 -7.85 4.20 -1.58
N TRP A 147 -7.52 5.49 -1.43
CA TRP A 147 -7.30 6.11 -0.12
C TRP A 147 -8.40 7.15 0.16
N LEU A 148 -9.00 7.09 1.34
CA LEU A 148 -9.92 8.10 1.87
C LEU A 148 -9.27 8.77 3.08
N ILE A 149 -8.83 10.01 2.91
CA ILE A 149 -8.10 10.76 3.93
C ILE A 149 -9.02 11.83 4.54
N ASP A 150 -9.52 11.59 5.74
CA ASP A 150 -10.42 12.47 6.47
C ASP A 150 -9.65 13.50 7.31
N PHE A 151 -9.67 14.75 6.87
CA PHE A 151 -9.06 15.87 7.59
C PHE A 151 -10.02 16.52 8.60
N THR A 152 -11.20 15.96 8.85
CA THR A 152 -12.10 16.46 9.88
C THR A 152 -11.45 16.34 11.26
N GLY A 153 -11.42 17.44 12.01
CA GLY A 153 -10.73 17.52 13.30
C GLY A 153 -9.20 17.58 13.19
N TRP A 154 -8.63 17.63 11.99
CA TRP A 154 -7.19 17.83 11.82
C TRP A 154 -6.75 19.21 12.31
N THR A 155 -5.63 19.24 13.04
CA THR A 155 -4.99 20.44 13.55
C THR A 155 -3.47 20.35 13.37
N LEU A 156 -2.78 21.49 13.53
CA LEU A 156 -1.31 21.53 13.48
C LEU A 156 -0.65 20.65 14.56
N SER A 157 -1.26 20.50 15.73
CA SER A 157 -0.73 19.62 16.79
C SER A 157 -0.83 18.14 16.44
N THR A 158 -1.79 17.76 15.60
CA THR A 158 -1.93 16.39 15.05
C THR A 158 -1.18 16.18 13.73
N SER A 159 -0.42 17.18 13.26
CA SER A 159 0.27 17.10 11.98
C SER A 159 1.52 16.23 12.06
N VAL A 160 1.74 15.42 11.03
CA VAL A 160 3.00 14.68 10.87
C VAL A 160 4.10 15.69 10.49
N PRO A 161 5.28 15.65 11.14
CA PRO A 161 6.40 16.49 10.76
C PRO A 161 6.74 16.35 9.27
N ILE A 162 7.06 17.47 8.60
CA ILE A 162 7.33 17.50 7.15
C ILE A 162 8.41 16.50 6.74
N LYS A 163 9.45 16.33 7.56
CA LYS A 163 10.51 15.35 7.32
C LYS A 163 9.95 13.93 7.27
N SER A 164 9.18 13.53 8.29
CA SER A 164 8.57 12.20 8.37
C SER A 164 7.56 11.95 7.24
N ALA A 165 6.80 12.98 6.85
CA ALA A 165 5.91 12.90 5.70
C ALA A 165 6.70 12.66 4.40
N ARG A 166 7.83 13.35 4.21
CA ARG A 166 8.73 13.16 3.06
C ARG A 166 9.34 11.76 3.05
N ASP A 167 9.83 11.28 4.19
CA ASP A 167 10.43 9.95 4.31
C ASP A 167 9.39 8.86 3.99
N THR A 168 8.16 9.01 4.47
CA THR A 168 7.04 8.13 4.14
C THR A 168 6.75 8.15 2.64
N ILE A 169 6.63 9.33 2.02
CA ILE A 169 6.38 9.47 0.58
C ILE A 169 7.51 8.81 -0.23
N ASN A 170 8.76 8.98 0.18
CA ASN A 170 9.91 8.37 -0.49
C ASN A 170 9.81 6.84 -0.49
N VAL A 171 9.41 6.22 0.63
CA VAL A 171 9.20 4.77 0.68
C VAL A 171 8.04 4.35 -0.22
N LEU A 172 6.91 5.05 -0.17
CA LEU A 172 5.75 4.74 -1.02
C LEU A 172 6.09 4.82 -2.52
N GLN A 173 6.79 5.87 -2.93
CA GLN A 173 7.18 6.08 -4.33
C GLN A 173 8.23 5.08 -4.82
N ASN A 174 9.15 4.65 -3.94
CA ASN A 174 10.26 3.78 -4.34
C ASN A 174 9.96 2.29 -4.18
N HIS A 175 9.11 1.91 -3.23
CA HIS A 175 8.87 0.51 -2.85
C HIS A 175 7.44 0.03 -3.07
N TYR A 176 6.49 0.94 -3.29
CA TYR A 176 5.10 0.63 -3.63
C TYR A 176 4.64 1.30 -4.94
N PRO A 177 5.41 1.16 -6.05
CA PRO A 177 5.05 1.79 -7.32
C PRO A 177 3.68 1.32 -7.80
N GLU A 178 2.92 2.25 -8.37
CA GLU A 178 1.62 2.01 -8.99
C GLU A 178 0.58 1.32 -8.08
N ARG A 179 0.73 1.38 -6.75
CA ARG A 179 -0.28 0.85 -5.80
C ARG A 179 -1.44 1.79 -5.52
N LEU A 180 -1.24 3.12 -5.61
CA LEU A 180 -2.32 4.08 -5.41
C LEU A 180 -3.09 4.29 -6.73
N ALA A 181 -4.38 4.00 -6.74
CA ALA A 181 -5.26 4.36 -7.84
C ALA A 181 -5.82 5.78 -7.71
N ILE A 182 -6.29 6.12 -6.51
CA ILE A 182 -6.95 7.38 -6.22
C ILE A 182 -6.83 7.70 -4.72
N ALA A 183 -6.64 8.97 -4.38
CA ALA A 183 -6.69 9.48 -3.01
C ALA A 183 -7.70 10.62 -2.92
N PHE A 184 -8.70 10.47 -2.06
CA PHE A 184 -9.65 11.53 -1.74
C PHE A 184 -9.24 12.20 -0.43
N LEU A 185 -8.95 13.49 -0.50
CA LEU A 185 -8.69 14.35 0.64
C LEU A 185 -10.05 14.94 1.02
N TYR A 186 -10.66 14.38 2.06
CA TYR A 186 -11.98 14.74 2.53
C TYR A 186 -11.90 15.83 3.59
N ASN A 187 -12.63 16.93 3.34
CA ASN A 187 -12.68 18.12 4.17
C ASN A 187 -11.30 18.69 4.59
N PRO A 188 -10.29 18.79 3.68
CA PRO A 188 -8.99 19.33 4.02
C PRO A 188 -9.06 20.83 4.28
N PRO A 189 -8.12 21.40 5.07
CA PRO A 189 -7.98 22.84 5.16
C PRO A 189 -7.74 23.45 3.78
N ARG A 190 -8.48 24.51 3.40
CA ARG A 190 -8.44 25.10 2.05
C ARG A 190 -7.04 25.53 1.57
N ILE A 191 -6.12 25.81 2.50
CA ILE A 191 -4.71 26.10 2.17
C ILE A 191 -4.02 24.94 1.43
N PHE A 192 -4.48 23.70 1.62
CA PHE A 192 -3.93 22.52 0.94
C PHE A 192 -4.15 22.57 -0.57
N GLU A 193 -5.27 23.12 -1.06
CA GLU A 193 -5.48 23.30 -2.50
C GLU A 193 -4.49 24.28 -3.11
N ALA A 194 -4.19 25.38 -2.39
CA ALA A 194 -3.24 26.38 -2.85
C ALA A 194 -1.85 25.76 -2.99
N PHE A 195 -1.44 24.94 -2.01
CA PHE A 195 -0.21 24.17 -2.09
C PHE A 195 -0.24 23.15 -3.23
N TRP A 196 -1.35 22.41 -3.41
CA TRP A 196 -1.47 21.41 -4.46
C TRP A 196 -1.30 22.00 -5.87
N LYS A 197 -1.82 23.21 -6.10
CA LYS A 197 -1.62 23.94 -7.37
C LYS A 197 -0.15 24.22 -7.70
N ILE A 198 0.71 24.30 -6.69
CA ILE A 198 2.17 24.48 -6.84
C ILE A 198 2.84 23.12 -7.08
N VAL A 199 2.41 22.09 -6.34
CA VAL A 199 2.96 20.72 -6.45
C VAL A 199 2.86 20.14 -7.86
N LYS A 200 1.87 20.57 -8.66
CA LYS A 200 1.69 20.11 -10.05
C LYS A 200 2.93 20.29 -10.95
N TYR A 201 3.82 21.21 -10.63
CA TYR A 201 5.05 21.45 -11.40
C TYR A 201 6.20 20.48 -11.03
N PHE A 202 6.05 19.75 -9.92
CA PHE A 202 7.07 18.87 -9.35
C PHE A 202 6.69 17.40 -9.38
N LEU A 203 5.39 17.08 -9.54
CA LEU A 203 4.89 15.71 -9.69
C LEU A 203 4.64 15.38 -11.15
N ASP A 204 4.79 14.10 -11.49
CA ASP A 204 4.32 13.61 -12.77
C ASP A 204 2.78 13.74 -12.87
N ALA A 205 2.28 13.89 -14.11
CA ALA A 205 0.87 14.14 -14.35
C ALA A 205 -0.04 13.01 -13.84
N LYS A 206 0.41 11.75 -13.89
CA LYS A 206 -0.36 10.59 -13.43
C LYS A 206 -0.56 10.69 -11.91
N THR A 207 0.50 10.92 -11.15
CA THR A 207 0.43 11.10 -9.69
C THR A 207 -0.41 12.31 -9.29
N PHE A 208 -0.27 13.44 -9.99
CA PHE A 208 -1.05 14.64 -9.70
C PHE A 208 -2.56 14.41 -9.87
N GLN A 209 -2.97 13.68 -10.91
CA GLN A 209 -4.38 13.41 -11.20
C GLN A 209 -5.06 12.45 -10.21
N LYS A 210 -4.28 11.62 -9.51
CA LYS A 210 -4.77 10.64 -8.52
C LYS A 210 -5.33 11.30 -7.26
N VAL A 211 -4.99 12.56 -6.97
CA VAL A 211 -5.43 13.25 -5.75
C VAL A 211 -6.67 14.10 -6.04
N LYS A 212 -7.74 13.89 -5.26
CA LYS A 212 -9.01 14.60 -5.36
C LYS A 212 -9.34 15.29 -4.05
N PHE A 213 -9.72 16.55 -4.13
CA PHE A 213 -10.22 17.32 -2.98
C PHE A 213 -11.73 17.17 -2.91
N VAL A 214 -12.26 16.82 -1.74
CA VAL A 214 -13.69 16.58 -1.52
C VAL A 214 -14.16 17.44 -0.37
N TYR A 215 -15.16 18.29 -0.63
CA TYR A 215 -15.80 19.10 0.41
C TYR A 215 -17.26 18.71 0.57
N PRO A 216 -17.72 18.31 1.77
CA PRO A 216 -19.06 17.74 1.98
C PRO A 216 -20.22 18.63 1.50
N LYS A 217 -20.04 19.95 1.51
CA LYS A 217 -21.08 20.93 1.10
C LYS A 217 -21.02 21.30 -0.38
N ASN A 218 -20.05 20.78 -1.14
CA ASN A 218 -19.90 21.05 -2.56
C ASN A 218 -20.56 19.91 -3.38
N LYS A 219 -21.48 20.27 -4.28
CA LYS A 219 -22.25 19.28 -5.06
C LYS A 219 -21.37 18.41 -5.95
N ASP A 220 -20.37 18.98 -6.61
CA ASP A 220 -19.46 18.25 -7.49
C ASP A 220 -18.58 17.25 -6.70
N SER A 221 -18.20 17.61 -5.47
CA SER A 221 -17.48 16.73 -4.54
C SER A 221 -18.32 15.52 -4.15
N VAL A 222 -19.61 15.73 -3.87
CA VAL A 222 -20.56 14.65 -3.54
C VAL A 222 -20.76 13.74 -4.74
N GLU A 223 -20.96 14.31 -5.94
CA GLU A 223 -21.11 13.54 -7.17
C GLU A 223 -19.84 12.73 -7.51
N LEU A 224 -18.67 13.35 -7.32
CA LEU A 224 -17.39 12.68 -7.48
C LEU A 224 -17.29 11.47 -6.54
N MET A 225 -17.61 11.61 -5.26
CA MET A 225 -17.60 10.48 -4.32
C MET A 225 -18.58 9.37 -4.75
N ARG A 226 -19.79 9.72 -5.18
CA ARG A 226 -20.79 8.75 -5.70
C ARG A 226 -20.32 8.01 -6.95
N SER A 227 -19.54 8.66 -7.80
CA SER A 227 -18.98 8.05 -9.01
C SER A 227 -17.94 6.96 -8.70
N TYR A 228 -17.33 6.99 -7.51
CA TYR A 228 -16.35 6.00 -7.08
C TYR A 228 -16.88 5.02 -6.03
N PHE A 229 -17.86 5.39 -5.21
CA PHE A 229 -18.33 4.57 -4.10
C PHE A 229 -19.83 4.31 -4.21
N ASP A 230 -20.25 3.11 -3.79
CA ASP A 230 -21.66 2.84 -3.57
C ASP A 230 -22.14 3.62 -2.34
N GLU A 231 -23.22 4.38 -2.50
CA GLU A 231 -23.75 5.26 -1.46
C GLU A 231 -24.28 4.43 -0.27
N GLU A 232 -24.75 3.20 -0.51
CA GLU A 232 -25.17 2.29 0.57
C GLU A 232 -24.00 1.79 1.43
N ASN A 233 -22.81 1.66 0.84
CA ASN A 233 -21.63 1.12 1.51
C ASN A 233 -20.70 2.22 2.04
N LEU A 234 -20.78 3.43 1.46
CA LEU A 234 -19.97 4.56 1.88
C LEU A 234 -20.46 5.07 3.26
N PRO A 235 -19.55 5.32 4.20
CA PRO A 235 -19.89 5.87 5.51
C PRO A 235 -20.62 7.21 5.43
N THR A 236 -21.55 7.45 6.35
CA THR A 236 -22.24 8.75 6.50
C THR A 236 -21.29 9.92 6.69
N GLU A 237 -20.16 9.70 7.37
CA GLU A 237 -19.08 10.68 7.56
C GLU A 237 -18.50 11.19 6.22
N PHE A 238 -18.55 10.33 5.18
CA PHE A 238 -18.11 10.63 3.81
C PHE A 238 -19.25 10.94 2.84
N GLY A 239 -20.47 11.11 3.36
CA GLY A 239 -21.67 11.46 2.57
C GLY A 239 -22.45 10.27 2.00
N GLY A 240 -22.21 9.05 2.47
CA GLY A 240 -23.03 7.88 2.14
C GLY A 240 -24.12 7.58 3.18
N ARG A 241 -24.59 6.33 3.20
CA ARG A 241 -25.66 5.84 4.09
C ARG A 241 -25.21 4.78 5.09
N ALA A 242 -24.01 4.21 4.95
CA ALA A 242 -23.50 3.23 5.89
C ALA A 242 -23.14 3.87 7.23
N VAL A 243 -23.48 3.18 8.32
CA VAL A 243 -22.93 3.52 9.63
C VAL A 243 -21.55 2.90 9.74
N LEU A 244 -20.51 3.75 9.76
CA LEU A 244 -19.16 3.28 10.04
C LEU A 244 -18.80 3.63 11.48
N GLN A 245 -18.65 2.58 12.28
CA GLN A 245 -18.05 2.70 13.59
C GLN A 245 -16.78 1.86 13.58
N TYR A 246 -15.62 2.53 13.61
CA TYR A 246 -14.37 1.82 13.84
C TYR A 246 -14.45 1.15 15.21
N ASN A 247 -14.42 -0.18 15.22
CA ASN A 247 -14.31 -0.99 16.42
C ASN A 247 -12.93 -1.65 16.40
N HIS A 248 -12.08 -1.24 17.33
CA HIS A 248 -10.70 -1.72 17.38
C HIS A 248 -10.58 -3.23 17.61
N GLU A 249 -11.49 -3.80 18.41
CA GLU A 249 -11.48 -5.23 18.72
C GLU A 249 -11.86 -6.06 17.48
N GLU A 250 -12.94 -5.69 16.78
CA GLU A 250 -13.36 -6.36 15.55
C GLU A 250 -12.34 -6.20 14.43
N PHE A 251 -11.76 -5.00 14.29
CA PHE A 251 -10.66 -4.78 13.36
C PHE A 251 -9.44 -5.63 13.72
N SER A 252 -9.10 -5.76 15.00
CA SER A 252 -8.00 -6.59 15.46
C SER A 252 -8.21 -8.06 15.13
N LYS A 253 -9.42 -8.60 15.32
CA LYS A 253 -9.77 -9.98 14.94
C LYS A 253 -9.54 -10.20 13.44
N GLN A 254 -9.93 -9.24 12.61
CA GLN A 254 -9.72 -9.29 11.17
C GLN A 254 -8.22 -9.26 10.81
N MET A 255 -7.44 -8.39 11.44
CA MET A 255 -5.99 -8.29 11.19
C MET A 255 -5.24 -9.56 11.60
N ILE A 256 -5.65 -10.22 12.68
CA ILE A 256 -5.08 -11.51 13.10
C ILE A 256 -5.38 -12.62 12.06
N GLN A 257 -6.58 -12.63 11.46
CA GLN A 257 -6.89 -13.56 10.37
C GLN A 257 -6.03 -13.29 9.13
N ASP A 258 -5.81 -12.01 8.81
CA ASP A 258 -4.95 -11.62 7.70
C ASP A 258 -3.47 -11.94 7.97
N ASP A 259 -3.01 -11.89 9.22
CA ASP A 259 -1.66 -12.34 9.60
C ASP A 259 -1.45 -13.82 9.27
N ILE A 260 -2.45 -14.67 9.53
CA ILE A 260 -2.42 -16.10 9.17
C ILE A 260 -2.40 -16.26 7.64
N LYS A 261 -3.26 -15.54 6.93
CA LYS A 261 -3.30 -15.56 5.45
C LYS A 261 -1.96 -15.12 4.85
N SER A 262 -1.36 -14.07 5.40
CA SER A 262 -0.03 -13.59 5.01
C SER A 262 1.05 -14.63 5.33
N ALA A 263 0.96 -15.27 6.50
CA ALA A 263 1.88 -16.34 6.88
C ALA A 263 1.90 -17.50 5.88
N ASN A 264 0.73 -17.97 5.49
CA ASN A 264 0.59 -19.04 4.50
C ASN A 264 1.13 -18.61 3.12
N LEU A 265 0.85 -17.37 2.69
CA LEU A 265 1.32 -16.85 1.40
C LEU A 265 2.85 -16.78 1.32
N TRP A 266 3.49 -16.38 2.42
CA TRP A 266 4.94 -16.18 2.47
C TRP A 266 5.72 -17.37 3.01
N GLY A 267 5.04 -18.45 3.43
CA GLY A 267 5.64 -19.70 3.90
C GLY A 267 6.24 -19.61 5.30
N PHE A 268 5.55 -18.97 6.25
CA PHE A 268 6.00 -18.80 7.64
C PHE A 268 5.53 -19.92 8.60
N ASP A 269 4.94 -21.02 8.08
CA ASP A 269 4.19 -22.02 8.86
C ASP A 269 4.96 -22.69 10.01
N ASP A 270 6.29 -22.82 9.93
CA ASP A 270 7.08 -23.48 10.97
C ASP A 270 7.18 -22.69 12.30
N LYS A 271 6.81 -21.40 12.33
CA LYS A 271 6.92 -20.57 13.55
C LYS A 271 5.60 -20.38 14.32
N LEU A 272 4.45 -20.63 13.71
CA LEU A 272 3.15 -20.32 14.33
C LEU A 272 2.56 -21.50 15.11
N GLN A 273 3.03 -22.74 14.88
CA GLN A 273 2.56 -23.91 15.63
C GLN A 273 3.21 -24.06 17.03
N SER A 274 4.34 -23.40 17.32
CA SER A 274 5.04 -23.58 18.60
C SER A 274 4.49 -22.74 19.75
N VAL A 275 3.64 -21.75 19.49
CA VAL A 275 3.08 -20.88 20.54
C VAL A 275 1.80 -21.49 21.16
N GLY A 276 1.22 -22.51 20.52
CA GLY A 276 -0.06 -23.10 20.92
C GLY A 276 0.01 -24.32 21.85
N ASN A 277 1.17 -24.97 22.01
CA ASN A 277 1.28 -26.20 22.80
C ASN A 277 2.67 -26.34 23.42
N GLY A 278 2.79 -26.20 24.75
CA GLY A 278 3.94 -26.73 25.48
C GLY A 278 4.35 -25.96 26.73
N HIS A 279 3.66 -26.21 27.84
CA HIS A 279 4.33 -26.26 29.13
C HIS A 279 5.30 -27.45 29.11
N SER A 280 6.61 -27.23 29.08
CA SER A 280 7.61 -28.13 29.69
C SER A 280 8.98 -27.45 29.76
N LEU A 281 9.78 -27.92 30.71
CA LEU A 281 10.99 -27.32 31.29
C LEU A 281 12.11 -26.99 30.28
N ALA A 282 12.82 -25.90 30.59
CA ALA A 282 13.99 -25.43 29.87
C ALA A 282 15.18 -26.39 30.00
N GLU A 283 15.78 -26.75 28.86
CA GLU A 283 17.11 -27.33 28.77
C GLU A 283 17.98 -26.38 27.93
N VAL A 284 19.06 -25.89 28.54
CA VAL A 284 19.95 -24.86 27.99
C VAL A 284 20.91 -25.49 26.98
N ALA A 285 20.84 -25.07 25.72
CA ALA A 285 21.84 -25.40 24.70
C ALA A 285 22.99 -24.35 24.71
N PRO A 286 24.26 -24.75 24.48
CA PRO A 286 25.42 -23.89 24.66
C PRO A 286 25.65 -22.89 23.52
N GLU A 287 26.24 -21.74 23.85
CA GLU A 287 26.57 -20.65 22.92
C GLU A 287 27.57 -21.05 21.83
N PRO A 288 27.40 -20.57 20.58
CA PRO A 288 28.41 -20.73 19.54
C PRO A 288 29.52 -19.66 19.66
N VAL A 289 30.75 -20.13 19.77
CA VAL A 289 32.01 -19.37 19.86
C VAL A 289 32.27 -18.58 18.57
N CYS A 290 32.55 -17.27 18.71
CA CYS A 290 33.04 -16.40 17.64
C CYS A 290 34.51 -16.68 17.31
N LEU A 291 34.80 -16.91 16.03
CA LEU A 291 36.15 -17.07 15.48
C LEU A 291 36.96 -15.77 15.59
N ALA A 292 38.18 -15.88 16.12
CA ALA A 292 39.15 -14.79 16.22
C ALA A 292 39.76 -14.42 14.85
N PRO A 293 40.17 -13.16 14.63
CA PRO A 293 40.78 -12.73 13.37
C PRO A 293 42.24 -13.21 13.23
N PRO A 294 42.73 -13.43 12.01
CA PRO A 294 44.10 -13.88 11.78
C PRO A 294 45.10 -12.74 11.98
N VAL A 295 46.21 -13.07 12.64
CA VAL A 295 47.39 -12.20 12.80
C VAL A 295 48.37 -12.53 11.68
N SER A 296 48.71 -11.54 10.86
CA SER A 296 50.04 -11.28 10.27
C SER A 296 50.05 -9.88 9.67
#